data_AF-A0A1Q5UFY6-F1
#
_entry.id   AF-A0A1Q5UFY6-F1
#
_cell.length_a   1.000
_cell.length_b   1.000
_cell.length_c   1.000
_cell.angle_alpha   90.00
_cell.angle_beta   90.00
_cell.angle_gamma   90.00
#
_symmetry.space_group_name_H-M   'P 1'
#
loop_
_entity.id
_entity.type
_entity.pdbx_description
1 polymer ?
#
loop_
_entity_poly.entity_id
_entity_poly.type
_entity_poly.pdbx_seq_one_letter_code
_entity_poly.pdbx_strand_id
1 'polypeptide(L)'
;MSAQFGSNVKRMRRGFAAQDGRFTILMAETGYIGIKNVFEEQYGVFLLTFRQFAGKEPSYLVDRLRVGLGEVRQSENTRAKSHASMAGTHCTIDTVAPQQN
;
A
#
# COMPACT_ATOMS: atom_id res chain seq x y z
N MET A 1 -3.61 -5.19 5.24
CA MET A 1 -3.80 -5.23 6.72
C MET A 1 -2.55 -5.82 7.33
N SER A 2 -1.73 -5.05 8.06
CA SER A 2 -0.65 -5.64 8.86
C SER A 2 -1.27 -6.44 10.01
N ALA A 3 -0.70 -7.59 10.37
CA ALA A 3 -1.24 -8.56 11.32
C ALA A 3 -1.25 -8.10 12.81
N GLN A 4 -1.46 -6.81 13.08
CA GLN A 4 -1.24 -6.17 14.40
C GLN A 4 -2.30 -5.08 14.68
N PHE A 5 -3.57 -5.38 14.40
CA PHE A 5 -4.67 -4.49 14.81
C PHE A 5 -4.68 -4.41 16.36
N GLY A 6 -4.66 -3.19 16.91
CA GLY A 6 -4.61 -2.97 18.36
C GLY A 6 -3.21 -2.76 18.96
N SER A 7 -2.12 -2.91 18.19
CA SER A 7 -0.76 -2.65 18.70
C SER A 7 -0.10 -1.40 18.11
N ASN A 8 0.94 -0.90 18.79
CA ASN A 8 1.77 0.22 18.32
C ASN A 8 2.50 -0.10 17.00
N VAL A 9 2.67 -1.38 16.66
CA VAL A 9 3.43 -1.79 15.48
C VAL A 9 2.74 -1.39 14.18
N LYS A 10 1.40 -1.29 14.17
CA LYS A 10 0.66 -0.72 13.03
C LYS A 10 1.12 0.70 12.70
N ARG A 11 1.47 1.49 13.72
CA ARG A 11 1.99 2.86 13.53
C ARG A 11 3.44 2.84 13.01
N MET A 12 4.23 1.86 13.44
CA MET A 12 5.65 1.72 13.08
C MET A 12 5.85 1.35 11.60
N ARG A 13 4.97 0.55 11.00
CA ARG A 13 5.16 0.00 9.65
C ARG A 13 5.39 1.05 8.56
N ARG A 14 4.75 2.22 8.65
CA ARG A 14 5.00 3.32 7.69
C ARG A 14 6.40 3.94 7.84
N GLY A 15 6.92 3.97 9.08
CA GLY A 15 8.27 4.43 9.37
C GLY A 15 9.31 3.49 8.78
N PHE A 16 9.13 2.18 8.98
CA PHE A 16 9.97 1.16 8.34
C PHE A 16 9.91 1.23 6.82
N ALA A 17 8.72 1.35 6.22
CA ALA A 17 8.61 1.50 4.76
C ALA A 17 9.37 2.73 4.22
N ALA A 18 9.31 3.87 4.92
CA ALA A 18 10.04 5.08 4.53
C ALA A 18 11.56 4.91 4.71
N GLN A 19 11.99 4.28 5.81
CA GLN A 19 13.39 3.98 6.09
C GLN A 19 13.99 3.03 5.05
N ASP A 20 13.32 1.91 4.79
CA ASP A 20 13.75 0.89 3.84
C ASP A 20 13.86 1.49 2.43
N GLY A 21 12.85 2.28 2.00
CA GLY A 21 12.87 2.95 0.71
C GLY A 21 14.05 3.91 0.54
N ARG A 22 14.34 4.73 1.56
CA ARG A 22 15.51 5.61 1.54
C ARG A 22 16.82 4.82 1.49
N PHE A 23 16.91 3.75 2.28
CA PHE A 23 18.09 2.91 2.31
C PHE A 23 18.35 2.22 0.96
N THR A 24 17.30 1.72 0.29
CA THR A 24 17.42 1.15 -1.06
C THR A 24 17.96 2.15 -2.09
N ILE A 25 17.50 3.40 -2.04
CA ILE A 25 18.01 4.46 -2.95
C ILE A 25 19.50 4.69 -2.71
N LEU A 26 19.92 4.84 -1.45
CA LEU A 26 21.34 5.04 -1.10
C LEU A 26 22.21 3.88 -1.57
N MET A 27 21.74 2.64 -1.41
CA MET A 27 22.47 1.47 -1.93
C MET A 27 22.61 1.54 -3.45
N ALA A 28 21.54 1.85 -4.18
CA ALA A 28 21.56 1.99 -5.63
C ALA A 28 22.51 3.10 -6.10
N GLU A 29 22.53 4.24 -5.40
CA GLU A 29 23.47 5.36 -5.68
C GLU A 29 24.93 4.96 -5.52
N THR A 30 25.24 4.07 -4.57
CA THR A 30 26.60 3.53 -4.37
C THR A 30 26.98 2.39 -5.34
N GLY A 31 26.12 2.08 -6.31
CA GLY A 31 26.35 1.02 -7.30
C GLY A 31 25.99 -0.39 -6.81
N TYR A 32 25.28 -0.53 -5.70
CA TYR A 32 24.72 -1.82 -5.29
C TYR A 32 23.65 -2.27 -6.29
N ILE A 33 23.77 -3.48 -6.81
CA ILE A 33 22.86 -4.02 -7.82
C ILE A 33 21.76 -4.88 -7.21
N GLY A 34 20.57 -4.83 -7.81
CA GLY A 34 19.42 -5.66 -7.47
C GLY A 34 18.71 -6.20 -8.71
N ILE A 35 17.60 -6.91 -8.50
CA ILE A 35 16.78 -7.48 -9.57
C ILE A 35 16.04 -6.34 -10.29
N LYS A 36 16.33 -6.14 -11.59
CA LYS A 36 15.73 -5.05 -12.39
C LYS A 36 14.23 -5.26 -12.63
N ASN A 37 13.84 -6.49 -12.94
CA ASN A 37 12.46 -6.85 -13.28
C ASN A 37 11.73 -7.52 -12.10
N VAL A 38 11.90 -6.98 -10.88
CA VAL A 38 11.43 -7.59 -9.61
C VAL A 38 9.92 -7.88 -9.55
N PHE A 39 9.12 -7.21 -10.37
CA PHE A 39 7.68 -7.45 -10.48
C PHE A 39 7.34 -8.64 -11.39
N GLU A 40 8.13 -8.89 -12.44
CA GLU A 40 7.75 -9.72 -13.60
C GLU A 40 8.64 -10.96 -13.81
N GLU A 41 9.81 -11.05 -13.15
CA GLU A 41 10.70 -12.23 -13.20
C GLU A 41 10.01 -13.57 -12.87
N GLN A 42 10.59 -14.68 -13.32
CA GLN A 42 9.95 -16.01 -13.25
C GLN A 42 9.97 -16.65 -11.85
N TYR A 43 10.94 -16.29 -11.00
CA TYR A 43 11.16 -16.93 -9.69
C TYR A 43 11.25 -15.89 -8.57
N GLY A 44 10.51 -16.14 -7.48
CA GLY A 44 10.62 -15.35 -6.24
C GLY A 44 10.14 -13.90 -6.33
N VAL A 45 9.31 -13.56 -7.32
CA VAL A 45 8.94 -12.17 -7.60
C VAL A 45 7.76 -11.66 -6.81
N PHE A 46 7.65 -10.33 -6.76
CA PHE A 46 6.63 -9.63 -6.01
C PHE A 46 5.20 -10.04 -6.41
N LEU A 47 4.87 -10.07 -7.71
CA LEU A 47 3.52 -10.38 -8.18
C LEU A 47 3.13 -11.84 -7.90
N LEU A 48 4.04 -12.78 -8.14
CA LEU A 48 3.81 -14.20 -7.82
C LEU A 48 3.65 -14.44 -6.32
N THR A 49 4.43 -13.72 -5.50
CA THR A 49 4.43 -13.87 -4.04
C THR A 49 3.19 -13.26 -3.39
N PHE A 50 2.79 -12.06 -3.84
CA PHE A 50 1.69 -11.29 -3.26
C PHE A 50 0.40 -11.33 -4.10
N ARG A 51 0.26 -12.30 -5.02
CA ARG A 51 -0.98 -12.51 -5.77
C ARG A 51 -2.15 -12.71 -4.81
N GLN A 52 -3.11 -11.79 -4.86
CA GLN A 52 -4.22 -11.76 -3.92
C GLN A 52 -5.53 -12.14 -4.64
N PHE A 53 -5.55 -13.27 -5.34
CA PHE A 53 -6.77 -13.91 -5.84
C PHE A 53 -6.54 -15.43 -5.97
N ALA A 54 -6.59 -16.15 -4.85
CA ALA A 54 -6.71 -17.61 -4.89
C ALA A 54 -8.09 -17.96 -5.47
N GLY A 55 -8.18 -18.15 -6.79
CA GLY A 55 -9.40 -18.60 -7.47
C GLY A 55 -9.83 -17.82 -8.72
N LYS A 56 -9.04 -16.86 -9.22
CA LYS A 56 -9.30 -16.23 -10.54
C LYS A 56 -8.13 -16.46 -11.48
N GLU A 57 -8.45 -16.73 -12.75
CA GLU A 57 -7.47 -16.83 -13.84
C GLU A 57 -7.60 -15.62 -14.77
N PRO A 58 -6.51 -14.85 -15.01
CA PRO A 58 -5.18 -14.99 -14.41
C PRO A 58 -5.13 -14.52 -12.94
N SER A 59 -4.23 -15.11 -12.15
CA SER A 59 -4.09 -14.81 -10.71
C SER A 59 -3.63 -13.38 -10.36
N TYR A 60 -3.14 -12.63 -11.37
CA TYR A 60 -2.82 -11.20 -11.31
C TYR A 60 -2.84 -10.60 -12.73
N LEU A 61 -2.92 -9.26 -12.83
CA LEU A 61 -2.97 -8.52 -14.09
C LEU A 61 -1.81 -7.52 -14.14
N VAL A 62 -0.77 -7.81 -14.92
CA VAL A 62 0.43 -6.96 -15.03
C VAL A 62 0.10 -5.61 -15.66
N ASP A 63 -0.73 -5.60 -16.71
CA ASP A 63 -1.08 -4.38 -17.45
C ASP A 63 -1.73 -3.32 -16.55
N ARG A 64 -2.45 -3.75 -15.50
CA ARG A 64 -3.10 -2.84 -14.54
C ARG A 64 -2.12 -1.99 -13.74
N LEU A 65 -0.84 -2.37 -13.65
CA LEU A 65 0.19 -1.57 -12.96
C LEU A 65 0.49 -0.25 -13.67
N ARG A 66 0.26 -0.18 -14.99
CA ARG A 66 0.62 0.97 -15.82
C ARG A 66 -0.58 1.79 -16.29
N VAL A 67 -1.80 1.29 -16.10
CA VAL A 67 -3.03 1.98 -16.52
C VAL A 67 -3.13 3.35 -15.86
N GLY A 68 -3.23 4.40 -16.69
CA GLY A 68 -3.35 5.78 -16.24
C GLY A 68 -2.07 6.37 -15.63
N LEU A 69 -0.91 5.71 -15.77
CA LEU A 69 0.36 6.27 -15.30
C LEU A 69 0.70 7.52 -16.10
N GLY A 70 0.90 8.65 -15.41
CA GLY A 70 1.13 9.95 -16.04
C GLY A 70 -0.14 10.72 -16.41
N GLU A 71 -1.28 10.04 -16.54
CA GLU A 71 -2.58 10.66 -16.84
C GLU A 71 -3.39 10.92 -15.56
N VAL A 72 -3.37 9.99 -14.61
CA VAL A 72 -4.17 10.05 -13.38
C VAL A 72 -3.27 10.33 -12.18
N ARG A 73 -3.49 11.47 -11.51
CA ARG A 73 -2.83 11.79 -10.24
C ARG A 73 -3.62 11.21 -9.07
N GLN A 74 -3.24 10.01 -8.63
CA GLN A 74 -3.88 9.36 -7.47
C GLN A 74 -3.74 10.15 -6.16
N SER A 75 -2.78 11.07 -6.06
CA SER A 75 -2.65 12.00 -4.93
C SER A 75 -3.90 12.86 -4.72
N GLU A 76 -4.60 13.23 -5.80
CA GLU A 76 -5.83 14.04 -5.74
C GLU A 76 -7.01 13.24 -5.14
N ASN A 77 -6.94 11.91 -5.15
CA ASN A 77 -7.93 11.03 -4.54
C ASN A 77 -7.61 10.70 -3.06
N THR A 78 -6.62 11.36 -2.46
CA THR A 78 -6.30 11.18 -1.04
C THR A 78 -7.23 12.02 -0.17
N ARG A 79 -7.81 11.41 0.86
CA ARG A 79 -8.74 12.10 1.80
C ARG A 79 -8.09 12.30 3.17
N ALA A 80 -8.33 13.47 3.76
CA ALA A 80 -8.06 13.71 5.17
C ALA A 80 -9.11 13.01 6.03
N LYS A 81 -8.69 12.46 7.17
CA LYS A 81 -9.59 11.82 8.12
C LYS A 81 -10.24 12.86 9.03
N SER A 82 -11.57 12.93 9.04
CA SER A 82 -12.33 13.75 10.00
C SER A 82 -12.18 13.23 11.43
N HIS A 83 -12.17 11.90 11.59
CA HIS A 83 -12.07 11.24 12.89
C HIS A 83 -10.78 10.43 13.03
N ALA A 84 -10.18 10.46 14.23
CA ALA A 84 -8.98 9.71 14.60
C ALA A 84 -9.24 8.19 14.80
N SER A 85 -10.06 7.60 13.93
CA SER A 85 -10.50 6.22 13.97
C SER A 85 -10.19 5.46 12.66
N MET A 86 -10.62 4.20 12.59
CA MET A 86 -10.58 3.40 11.36
C MET A 86 -11.55 4.00 10.33
N ALA A 87 -11.14 4.11 9.06
CA ALA A 87 -11.90 4.85 8.03
C ALA A 87 -13.34 4.32 7.84
N GLY A 88 -13.55 3.02 8.01
CA GLY A 88 -14.87 2.40 7.93
C GLY A 88 -15.85 2.78 9.05
N THR A 89 -15.41 3.46 10.12
CA THR A 89 -16.32 3.95 11.17
C THR A 89 -16.75 5.40 10.95
N HIS A 90 -16.21 6.11 9.95
CA HIS A 90 -16.41 7.55 9.79
C HIS A 90 -17.89 7.88 9.54
N CYS A 91 -18.53 7.20 8.59
CA CYS A 91 -19.96 7.40 8.30
C CYS A 91 -20.85 7.15 9.52
N THR A 92 -20.51 6.16 10.35
CA THR A 92 -21.27 5.86 11.57
C THR A 92 -21.13 6.99 12.59
N ILE A 93 -19.92 7.51 12.79
CA ILE A 93 -19.68 8.64 13.70
C ILE A 93 -20.43 9.87 13.22
N ASP A 94 -20.35 10.19 11.93
CA ASP A 94 -21.04 11.35 11.34
C ASP A 94 -22.57 11.25 11.48
N THR A 95 -23.12 10.03 11.48
CA THR A 95 -24.56 9.80 11.65
C THR A 95 -24.99 9.94 13.11
N VAL A 96 -24.22 9.40 14.05
CA VAL A 96 -24.63 9.29 15.47
C VAL A 96 -24.27 10.55 16.27
N ALA A 97 -23.11 11.18 16.03
CA ALA A 97 -22.65 12.30 16.84
C ALA A 97 -23.64 13.49 16.91
N PRO A 98 -24.35 13.87 15.83
CA PRO A 98 -25.36 14.93 15.90
C PRO A 98 -26.58 14.60 16.77
N GLN A 99 -26.88 13.31 17.02
CA GLN A 99 -28.04 12.86 17.78
C GLN A 99 -27.80 12.83 19.30
N GLN A 100 -26.56 13.09 19.74
CA GLN A 100 -26.17 13.03 21.17
C GLN A 100 -26.30 14.39 21.89
N ASN A 101 -26.72 15.43 21.17
CA ASN A 101 -27.07 16.76 21.69
C ASN A 101 -28.58 16.96 21.64
#